data_AF-A0A2V6TKX3-F1
#
_entry.id   AF-A0A2V6TKX3-F1
#
_cell.length_a   1.000
_cell.length_b   1.000
_cell.length_c   1.000
_cell.angle_alpha   90.00
_cell.angle_beta   90.00
_cell.angle_gamma   90.00
#
_symmetry.space_group_name_H-M   'P 1'
#
loop_
_entity.id
_entity.type
_entity.pdbx_description
1 polymer ?
#
loop_
_entity_poly.entity_id
_entity_poly.type
_entity_poly.pdbx_seq_one_letter_code
_entity_poly.pdbx_strand_id
1 'polypeptide(L)' 'MSATEHKGWLIESQSYESDSNRWCPRALVSVFDGGRAYTHTLLALLSVTFDAAPDADDYAVKMAKTWIEDRDSGGRAWLG' A
#
# COMPACT_ATOMS: atom_id res chain seq x y z
N MET A 1 -2.56 4.85 -11.11
CA MET A 1 -2.95 3.42 -10.96
C MET A 1 -1.94 2.54 -11.65
N SER A 2 -1.00 2.01 -10.88
CA SER A 2 -0.03 1.01 -11.32
C SER A 2 -0.14 -0.21 -10.40
N ALA A 3 0.03 -1.40 -10.98
CA ALA A 3 0.07 -2.65 -10.24
C ALA A 3 1.48 -3.25 -10.36
N THR A 4 2.04 -3.71 -9.25
CA THR A 4 3.38 -4.31 -9.19
C THR A 4 3.39 -5.53 -8.28
N GLU A 5 4.13 -6.56 -8.66
CA GLU A 5 4.32 -7.75 -7.84
C GLU A 5 5.54 -7.57 -6.92
N HIS A 6 5.41 -8.04 -5.68
CA HIS A 6 6.49 -8.08 -4.71
C HIS A 6 6.34 -9.27 -3.76
N LYS A 7 7.25 -10.25 -3.87
CA LYS A 7 7.32 -11.47 -3.03
C LYS A 7 6.02 -12.29 -3.01
N GLY A 8 5.38 -12.42 -4.16
CA GLY A 8 4.11 -13.13 -4.32
C GLY A 8 2.87 -12.30 -3.95
N TRP A 9 3.05 -11.04 -3.51
CA TRP A 9 1.96 -10.11 -3.27
C TRP A 9 1.80 -9.16 -4.47
N LEU A 10 0.56 -8.92 -4.87
CA LEU A 10 0.20 -7.86 -5.81
C LEU A 10 -0.07 -6.58 -5.04
N ILE A 11 0.58 -5.49 -5.42
CA ILE A 11 0.43 -4.14 -4.87
C ILE A 11 -0.19 -3.25 -5.94
N GLU A 12 -1.33 -2.65 -5.65
CA GLU A 12 -1.98 -1.66 -6.53
C GLU A 12 -1.94 -0.29 -5.88
N SER A 13 -1.36 0.70 -6.57
CA SER A 13 -1.41 2.10 -6.13
C SER A 13 -2.77 2.72 -6.48
N GLN A 14 -3.40 3.27 -5.45
CA GLN A 14 -4.74 3.88 -5.52
C GLN A 14 -4.76 5.20 -4.75
N SER A 15 -3.76 6.07 -4.95
CA SER A 15 -3.79 7.40 -4.35
C SER A 15 -5.08 8.13 -4.71
N TYR A 16 -5.55 8.96 -3.77
CA TYR A 16 -6.77 9.72 -3.92
C TYR A 16 -6.56 11.14 -3.46
N GLU A 17 -7.29 12.07 -4.07
CA GLU A 17 -7.28 13.46 -3.66
C GLU A 17 -8.16 13.65 -2.43
N SER A 18 -7.63 14.35 -1.42
CA SER A 18 -8.36 14.78 -0.23
C SER A 18 -9.04 16.13 -0.43
N ASP A 19 -9.97 16.47 0.47
CA ASP A 19 -10.66 17.78 0.48
C ASP A 19 -9.70 18.99 0.59
N SER A 20 -8.45 18.75 0.99
CA SER A 20 -7.39 19.77 1.07
C SER A 20 -6.62 19.98 -0.24
N ASN A 21 -7.06 19.40 -1.35
CA ASN A 21 -6.38 19.42 -2.65
C ASN A 21 -4.97 18.80 -2.59
N ARG A 22 -4.83 17.80 -1.71
CA ARG A 22 -3.59 17.04 -1.47
C ARG A 22 -3.84 15.57 -1.73
N TRP A 23 -2.86 14.89 -2.29
CA TRP A 23 -2.90 13.47 -2.60
C TRP A 23 -2.55 12.62 -1.40
N CYS A 24 -3.46 11.74 -1.00
CA CYS A 24 -3.28 10.76 0.04
C CYS A 24 -2.78 9.43 -0.57
N PRO A 25 -1.68 8.87 -0.05
CA PRO A 25 -1.15 7.60 -0.53
C PRO A 25 -2.04 6.44 -0.06
N ARG A 26 -2.37 5.54 -0.98
CA ARG A 26 -3.12 4.31 -0.67
C ARG A 26 -2.63 3.17 -1.55
N ALA A 27 -2.45 2.01 -0.96
CA ALA A 27 -2.13 0.79 -1.67
C ALA A 27 -3.10 -0.33 -1.29
N LEU A 28 -3.57 -1.06 -2.30
CA LEU A 28 -4.22 -2.35 -2.10
C LEU A 28 -3.14 -3.42 -2.21
N VAL A 29 -3.00 -4.29 -1.21
CA VAL A 29 -2.11 -5.44 -1.29
C VAL A 29 -2.92 -6.72 -1.26
N SER A 30 -2.66 -7.62 -2.19
CA SER A 30 -3.34 -8.90 -2.28
C SER A 30 -2.36 -10.04 -2.49
N VAL A 31 -2.67 -11.20 -1.91
CA VAL A 31 -1.91 -12.44 -2.13
C VAL A 31 -2.88 -13.57 -2.41
N PHE A 32 -2.47 -14.47 -3.30
CA PHE A 32 -3.21 -15.70 -3.56
C PHE A 32 -2.47 -16.86 -2.90
N ASP A 33 -3.06 -17.41 -1.83
CA ASP A 33 -2.47 -18.51 -1.07
C ASP A 33 -3.46 -19.68 -0.96
N GLY A 34 -3.02 -20.86 -1.38
CA GLY A 34 -3.77 -22.11 -1.22
C GLY A 34 -5.20 -22.11 -1.81
N GLY A 35 -5.46 -21.33 -2.86
CA GLY A 35 -6.79 -21.20 -3.47
C GLY A 35 -7.67 -20.10 -2.87
N ARG A 36 -7.15 -19.29 -1.94
CA ARG A 36 -7.84 -18.14 -1.34
C ARG A 36 -7.10 -16.84 -1.66
N ALA A 37 -7.85 -15.84 -2.11
CA ALA A 37 -7.35 -14.49 -2.26
C ALA A 37 -7.52 -13.74 -0.92
N TYR A 38 -6.43 -13.21 -0.39
CA TYR A 38 -6.45 -12.31 0.76
C TYR A 38 -6.11 -10.90 0.29
N THR A 39 -7.04 -9.98 0.49
CA THR A 39 -6.84 -8.56 0.15
C THR A 39 -6.78 -7.74 1.42
N HIS A 40 -5.70 -6.99 1.59
CA HIS A 40 -5.53 -6.01 2.66
C HIS A 40 -5.45 -4.62 2.03
N THR A 41 -6.20 -3.67 2.60
CA THR A 41 -6.02 -2.26 2.22
C THR A 41 -5.01 -1.65 3.18
N LEU A 42 -3.92 -1.14 2.62
CA LEU A 42 -2.95 -0.34 3.37
C LEU A 42 -3.21 1.13 3.07
N LEU A 43 -3.77 1.83 4.05
CA LEU A 43 -3.67 3.28 4.11
C LEU A 43 -2.25 3.56 4.62
N ALA A 44 -1.37 3.99 3.72
CA ALA A 44 0.02 4.27 4.05
C ALA A 44 0.08 5.49 4.97
N LEU A 45 -0.04 5.29 6.28
CA LEU A 45 -0.02 6.31 7.33
C LEU A 45 -0.92 7.52 7.01
N LEU A 46 -2.10 7.58 7.62
CA LEU A 46 -3.13 8.63 7.47
C LEU A 46 -2.62 10.10 7.63
N SER A 47 -1.37 10.32 8.01
CA SER A 47 -0.76 11.63 8.25
C SER A 47 0.11 12.18 7.11
N VAL A 48 0.43 11.40 6.06
CA VAL A 48 1.28 11.88 4.95
C VAL A 48 0.44 12.23 3.73
N THR A 49 0.65 13.42 3.17
CA THR A 49 0.00 13.86 1.92
C THR A 49 1.00 14.53 0.98
N PHE A 50 0.73 14.45 -0.33
CA PHE A 50 1.60 14.91 -1.40
C PHE A 50 0.92 15.96 -2.28
N ASP A 51 1.70 16.75 -3.00
CA ASP A 51 1.18 17.73 -3.97
C ASP A 51 0.79 17.08 -5.31
N ALA A 52 1.34 15.90 -5.63
CA ALA A 52 1.08 15.19 -6.88
C ALA A 52 0.71 13.71 -6.65
N ALA A 53 -0.19 13.21 -7.51
CA ALA A 53 -0.62 11.81 -7.48
C ALA A 53 0.54 10.80 -7.65
N PRO A 54 1.51 11.01 -8.56
CA PRO A 54 2.62 10.07 -8.73
C PRO A 54 3.48 9.91 -7.47
N ASP A 55 3.73 11.00 -6.75
CA ASP A 55 4.49 10.96 -5.50
C ASP A 55 3.75 10.17 -4.41
N ALA A 56 2.42 10.32 -4.35
CA ALA A 56 1.58 9.54 -3.44
C ALA A 56 1.50 8.07 -3.83
N ASP A 57 1.44 7.75 -5.13
CA ASP A 57 1.46 6.37 -5.64
C ASP A 57 2.82 5.70 -5.32
N ASP A 58 3.94 6.36 -5.57
CA ASP A 58 5.28 5.84 -5.28
C ASP A 58 5.49 5.60 -3.79
N TYR A 59 5.03 6.54 -2.95
CA TYR A 59 5.07 6.39 -1.51
C TYR A 59 4.19 5.22 -1.04
N ALA A 60 2.98 5.07 -1.57
CA ALA A 60 2.08 3.98 -1.24
C ALA A 60 2.71 2.61 -1.57
N VAL A 61 3.34 2.49 -2.74
CA VAL A 61 4.06 1.27 -3.16
C VAL A 61 5.25 0.99 -2.24
N LYS A 62 6.02 2.00 -1.87
CA LYS A 62 7.14 1.85 -0.93
C LYS A 62 6.67 1.31 0.42
N MET A 63 5.61 1.90 0.98
CA MET A 63 5.06 1.48 2.27
C MET A 63 4.46 0.08 2.22
N ALA A 64 3.81 -0.29 1.11
CA ALA A 64 3.31 -1.63 0.89
C ALA A 64 4.44 -2.68 0.87
N LYS A 65 5.57 -2.39 0.21
CA LYS A 65 6.75 -3.28 0.21
C LYS A 65 7.31 -3.46 1.62
N THR A 66 7.48 -2.37 2.37
CA THR A 66 7.94 -2.43 3.76
C THR A 66 6.99 -3.25 4.65
N TRP A 67 5.68 -3.14 4.46
CA TRP A 67 4.70 -3.95 5.20
C TRP A 67 4.80 -5.45 4.87
N ILE A 68 5.02 -5.79 3.60
CA ILE A 68 5.24 -7.19 3.16
C ILE A 68 6.53 -7.73 3.80
N GLU A 69 7.61 -6.95 3.77
CA GLU A 69 8.89 -7.32 4.38
C GLU A 69 8.80 -7.54 5.90
N ASP A 70 8.07 -6.67 6.62
CA ASP A 70 7.86 -6.81 8.07
C ASP A 70 7.09 -8.10 8.40
N ARG A 71 6.03 -8.43 7.63
CA ARG A 71 5.29 -9.69 7.79
C ARG A 71 6.15 -10.93 7.56
N ASP A 72 6.97 -10.93 6.51
CA ASP A 72 7.85 -12.06 6.22
C ASP A 72 8.88 -12.27 7.33
N SER A 73 9.32 -11.18 7.98
CA SER A 73 10.29 -11.22 9.08
C SER A 73 9.71 -11.68 10.43
N GLY A 74 8.40 -11.96 10.50
CA GLY A 74 7.71 -12.32 11.74
C GLY A 74 7.33 -11.12 12.61
N GLY A 75 7.47 -9.89 12.10
CA GLY A 75 7.08 -8.65 12.75
C GLY A 75 5.55 -8.55 12.85
N ARG A 76 5.02 -8.63 14.08
CA ARG A 76 3.68 -8.14 14.40
C ARG A 76 3.78 -6.66 14.70
N ALA A 77 3.87 -5.80 13.70
CA ALA A 77 3.64 -4.39 13.93
C ALA A 77 2.72 -3.84 12.84
N TRP A 78 1.84 -2.93 13.24
CA TRP A 78 0.97 -2.14 12.37
C TRP A 78 -0.32 -2.86 11.91
N LEU A 79 -1.15 -3.22 12.89
CA LEU A 79 -2.60 -3.14 12.75
C LEU A 79 -3.08 -1.96 13.60
N GLY A 80 -3.36 -0.84 12.96
CA GLY A 80 -3.96 0.36 13.53
C GLY A 80 -4.69 1.10 12.45
#